data_AF-A0A6A6V7W9-F1
#
_entry.id   AF-A0A6A6V7W9-F1
#
_cell.length_a   1.000
_cell.length_b   1.000
_cell.length_c   1.000
_cell.angle_alpha   90.00
_cell.angle_beta   90.00
_cell.angle_gamma   90.00
#
_symmetry.space_group_name_H-M   'P 1'
#
loop_
_entity.id
_entity.type
_entity.pdbx_description
1 polymer ?
#
loop_
_entity_poly.entity_id
_entity_poly.type
_entity_poly.pdbx_seq_one_letter_code
_entity_poly.pdbx_strand_id
1 'polypeptide(L)'
;MPKDSGNRKPRGLRKQSSSDERRDRAQRVREQGLEMTFRCGRCEKKNLRCFVDTASGRCAGCISVHAECSLFVPEEEWEKVEEEERNKRLELARAEESAALAAESVARALTTVACAKRELLELEGRKQEFARRDLAVLKWEDNSRSG
;
A
#
# COMPACT_ATOMS: atom_id res chain seq x y z
N MET A 1 -2.77 29.25 87.93
CA MET A 1 -3.22 29.99 86.74
C MET A 1 -2.85 29.19 85.49
N PRO A 2 -3.80 28.85 84.61
CA PRO A 2 -3.63 27.88 83.52
C PRO A 2 -2.96 28.52 82.29
N LYS A 3 -2.21 27.74 81.50
CA LYS A 3 -1.66 28.17 80.20
C LYS A 3 -2.60 27.75 79.08
N ASP A 4 -2.96 28.74 78.26
CA ASP A 4 -3.95 28.68 77.19
C ASP A 4 -3.65 27.66 76.08
N SER A 5 -4.76 27.05 75.68
CA SER A 5 -4.98 26.13 74.57
C SER A 5 -4.50 26.70 73.23
N GLY A 6 -3.59 25.98 72.57
CA GLY A 6 -3.11 26.28 71.24
C GLY A 6 -4.22 26.22 70.18
N ASN A 7 -4.47 27.36 69.55
CA ASN A 7 -5.40 27.56 68.43
C ASN A 7 -4.87 26.87 67.15
N ARG A 8 -5.37 25.67 66.81
CA ARG A 8 -5.06 24.99 65.54
C ARG A 8 -5.95 25.57 64.42
N LYS A 9 -5.36 26.33 63.51
CA LYS A 9 -6.02 26.79 62.28
C LYS A 9 -6.41 25.61 61.38
N PRO A 10 -7.55 25.67 60.66
CA PRO A 10 -7.94 24.63 59.70
C PRO A 10 -6.95 24.60 58.52
N ARG A 11 -6.55 23.39 58.10
CA ARG A 11 -5.77 23.17 56.88
C ARG A 11 -6.66 23.51 55.67
N GLY A 12 -6.34 24.60 54.97
CA GLY A 12 -7.06 25.01 53.77
C GLY A 12 -6.97 23.96 52.66
N LEU A 13 -8.07 23.81 51.90
CA LEU A 13 -8.16 23.00 50.69
C LEU A 13 -7.06 23.42 49.69
N ARG A 14 -6.16 22.49 49.35
CA ARG A 14 -5.17 22.69 48.27
C ARG A 14 -5.94 22.91 46.95
N LYS A 15 -5.65 24.00 46.23
CA LYS A 15 -6.06 24.16 44.83
C LYS A 15 -5.54 22.95 44.05
N GLN A 16 -6.42 22.26 43.34
CA GLN A 16 -6.06 21.11 42.51
C GLN A 16 -5.00 21.55 41.49
N SER A 17 -3.96 20.74 41.31
CA SER A 17 -3.00 21.00 40.24
C SER A 17 -3.59 20.53 38.91
N SER A 18 -3.15 21.11 37.80
CA SER A 18 -3.59 20.68 36.45
C SER A 18 -3.33 19.19 36.16
N SER A 19 -2.41 18.56 36.91
CA SER A 19 -2.15 17.13 36.84
C SER A 19 -3.21 16.29 37.58
N ASP A 20 -3.78 16.82 38.66
CA ASP A 20 -4.83 16.13 39.43
C ASP A 20 -6.14 16.13 38.65
N GLU A 21 -6.53 17.29 38.08
CA GLU A 21 -7.72 17.41 37.22
C GLU A 21 -7.68 16.45 36.03
N ARG A 22 -6.48 16.25 35.45
CA ARG A 22 -6.26 15.32 34.34
C ARG A 22 -6.41 13.86 34.76
N ARG A 23 -5.95 13.48 35.96
CA ARG A 23 -6.12 12.13 36.49
C ARG A 23 -7.58 11.86 36.80
N ASP A 24 -8.27 12.81 37.42
CA ASP A 24 -9.69 12.71 37.72
C ASP A 24 -10.50 12.56 36.43
N ARG A 25 -10.15 13.33 35.39
CA ARG A 25 -10.74 13.17 34.06
C ARG A 25 -10.47 11.78 33.48
N ALA A 26 -9.22 11.31 33.50
CA ALA A 26 -8.88 10.00 32.99
C ALA A 26 -9.62 8.88 33.75
N GLN A 27 -9.84 9.03 35.06
CA GLN A 27 -10.60 8.08 35.86
C GLN A 27 -12.07 8.04 35.47
N ARG A 28 -12.73 9.20 35.33
CA ARG A 28 -14.12 9.26 34.83
C ARG A 28 -14.27 8.55 33.50
N VAL A 29 -13.32 8.74 32.58
CA VAL A 29 -13.33 8.08 31.26
C VAL A 29 -13.10 6.56 31.38
N ARG A 30 -12.38 6.06 32.38
CA ARG A 30 -12.26 4.60 32.60
C ARG A 30 -13.55 3.97 33.10
N GLU A 31 -14.28 4.70 33.93
CA GLU A 31 -15.51 4.20 34.57
C GLU A 31 -16.72 4.32 33.64
N GLN A 32 -16.79 5.40 32.86
CA GLN A 32 -17.96 5.76 32.06
C GLN A 32 -17.71 5.76 30.55
N GLY A 33 -16.44 5.74 30.13
CA GLY A 33 -16.08 5.76 28.71
C GLY A 33 -16.35 4.43 28.03
N LEU A 34 -16.51 4.48 26.70
CA LEU A 34 -16.75 3.30 25.89
C LEU A 34 -15.44 2.54 25.70
N GLU A 35 -15.43 1.25 26.05
CA GLU A 35 -14.32 0.38 25.68
C GLU A 35 -14.40 0.07 24.19
N MET A 36 -13.35 0.47 23.46
CA MET A 36 -13.23 0.16 22.04
C MET A 36 -12.55 -1.18 21.84
N THR A 37 -13.01 -1.94 20.83
CA THR A 37 -12.37 -3.20 20.40
C THR A 37 -11.00 -2.95 19.77
N PHE A 38 -10.88 -1.83 19.04
CA PHE A 38 -9.61 -1.32 18.53
C PHE A 38 -8.99 -0.34 19.53
N ARG A 39 -7.66 -0.31 19.59
CA ARG A 39 -6.91 0.48 20.56
C ARG A 39 -6.16 1.59 19.82
N CYS A 40 -6.03 2.77 20.43
CA CYS A 40 -5.10 3.76 19.89
C CYS A 40 -3.68 3.20 19.93
N GLY A 41 -2.79 3.68 19.06
CA GLY A 41 -1.45 3.09 18.86
C GLY A 41 -0.62 3.01 20.14
N ARG A 42 -0.83 3.92 21.11
CA ARG A 42 -0.20 3.83 22.43
C ARG A 42 -0.77 2.71 23.29
N CYS A 43 -2.09 2.57 23.35
CA CYS A 43 -2.75 1.52 24.12
C CYS A 43 -2.47 0.14 23.51
N GLU A 44 -2.39 0.04 22.19
CA GLU A 44 -2.00 -1.18 21.49
C GLU A 44 -0.56 -1.59 21.86
N LYS A 45 0.42 -0.70 21.67
CA LYS A 45 1.83 -0.95 22.00
C LYS A 45 2.06 -1.36 23.45
N LYS A 46 1.23 -0.87 24.38
CA LYS A 46 1.33 -1.18 25.82
C LYS A 46 0.37 -2.29 26.28
N ASN A 47 -0.34 -2.92 25.35
CA ASN A 47 -1.38 -3.91 25.63
C ASN A 47 -2.40 -3.46 26.70
N LEU A 48 -2.80 -2.19 26.65
CA LEU A 48 -3.77 -1.59 27.57
C LEU A 48 -5.17 -1.55 26.94
N ARG A 49 -6.21 -1.70 27.78
CA ARG A 49 -7.60 -1.42 27.38
C ARG A 49 -7.77 0.05 27.00
N CYS A 50 -8.57 0.31 25.97
CA CYS A 50 -8.77 1.65 25.42
C CYS A 50 -10.20 2.13 25.69
N PHE A 51 -10.38 2.86 26.78
CA PHE A 51 -11.65 3.51 27.12
C PHE A 51 -11.65 4.93 26.59
N VAL A 52 -12.65 5.29 25.78
CA VAL A 52 -12.67 6.53 25.01
C VAL A 52 -13.74 7.48 25.53
N ASP A 53 -13.35 8.75 25.64
CA ASP A 53 -14.25 9.88 25.79
C ASP A 53 -14.59 10.40 24.39
N THR A 54 -15.80 10.12 23.91
CA THR A 54 -16.24 10.51 22.56
C THR A 54 -16.28 12.02 22.37
N ALA A 55 -16.51 12.79 23.42
CA ALA A 55 -16.54 14.25 23.36
C ALA A 55 -15.15 14.85 23.13
N SER A 56 -14.08 14.19 23.58
CA SER A 56 -12.70 14.67 23.39
C SER A 56 -11.88 13.87 22.40
N GLY A 57 -12.44 12.77 21.89
CA GLY A 57 -11.76 11.84 21.01
C GLY A 57 -10.52 11.16 21.64
N ARG A 58 -10.32 11.28 22.95
CA ARG A 58 -9.11 10.79 23.63
C ARG A 58 -9.45 9.64 24.58
N CYS A 59 -8.57 8.65 24.62
CA CYS A 59 -8.71 7.57 25.57
C CYS A 59 -8.16 7.94 26.97
N ALA A 60 -8.71 7.34 28.01
CA ALA A 60 -8.27 7.53 29.40
C ALA A 60 -6.75 7.32 29.58
N GLY A 61 -6.20 6.34 28.87
CA GLY A 61 -4.77 6.05 28.89
C GLY A 61 -3.93 7.21 28.38
N CYS A 62 -4.32 7.84 27.27
CA CYS A 62 -3.64 9.02 26.71
C CYS A 62 -3.90 10.29 27.53
N ILE A 63 -5.11 10.48 28.03
CA ILE A 63 -5.46 11.61 28.91
C ILE A 63 -4.57 11.60 30.15
N SER A 64 -4.44 10.46 30.83
CA SER A 64 -3.70 10.36 32.11
C SER A 64 -2.25 10.85 32.02
N VAL A 65 -1.58 10.59 30.90
CA VAL A 65 -0.19 10.98 30.65
C VAL A 65 -0.03 12.20 29.75
N HIS A 66 -1.14 12.82 29.33
CA HIS A 66 -1.14 13.94 28.38
C HIS A 66 -0.41 13.63 27.07
N ALA A 67 -0.58 12.41 26.55
CA ALA A 67 -0.05 12.03 25.25
C ALA A 67 -1.12 12.23 24.17
N GLU A 68 -0.65 12.34 22.93
CA GLU A 68 -1.52 12.26 21.76
C GLU A 68 -2.21 10.90 21.68
N CYS A 69 -3.43 10.91 21.14
CA CYS A 69 -4.26 9.72 21.01
C CYS A 69 -4.56 9.54 19.54
N SER A 70 -3.90 8.57 18.91
CA SER A 70 -4.10 8.24 17.49
C SER A 70 -5.39 7.44 17.25
N LEU A 71 -6.43 7.68 18.07
CA LEU A 71 -7.69 6.97 17.94
C LEU A 71 -8.52 7.54 16.78
N PHE A 72 -8.39 8.84 16.53
CA PHE A 72 -8.98 9.53 15.39
C PHE A 72 -7.86 10.03 14.49
N VAL A 73 -7.96 9.70 13.22
CA VAL A 73 -7.11 10.21 12.15
C VAL A 73 -7.70 11.56 11.71
N PRO A 74 -6.91 12.65 11.69
CA PRO A 74 -7.39 13.95 11.22
C PRO A 74 -7.86 13.90 9.76
N GLU A 75 -8.79 14.77 9.39
CA GLU A 75 -9.32 14.87 8.01
C GLU A 75 -8.19 15.14 7.01
N GLU A 76 -7.19 15.94 7.42
CA GLU A 76 -6.02 16.26 6.60
C GLU A 76 -5.14 15.04 6.30
N GLU A 77 -5.14 14.01 7.15
CA GLU A 77 -4.45 12.75 6.86
C GLU A 77 -5.24 11.90 5.86
N TRP A 78 -6.58 11.97 5.88
CA TRP A 78 -7.42 11.32 4.88
C TRP A 78 -7.28 11.97 3.50
N GLU A 79 -7.33 13.29 3.44
CA GLU A 79 -7.18 14.05 2.18
C GLU A 79 -5.85 13.71 1.47
N LYS A 80 -4.76 13.57 2.23
CA LYS A 80 -3.47 13.14 1.68
C LYS A 80 -3.53 11.76 1.05
N VAL A 81 -4.15 10.79 1.72
CA VAL A 81 -4.29 9.43 1.19
C VAL A 81 -5.16 9.43 -0.07
N GLU A 82 -6.25 10.21 -0.10
CA GLU A 82 -7.10 10.33 -1.27
C GLU A 82 -6.39 11.00 -2.45
N GLU A 83 -5.57 12.02 -2.19
CA GLU A 83 -4.76 12.67 -3.21
C GLU A 83 -3.68 11.72 -3.76
N GLU A 84 -2.99 11.00 -2.88
CA GLU A 84 -2.02 9.97 -3.28
C GLU A 84 -2.68 8.87 -4.12
N GLU A 85 -3.86 8.39 -3.71
CA GLU A 85 -4.63 7.40 -4.46
C GLU A 85 -5.00 7.93 -5.86
N ARG A 86 -5.51 9.17 -5.93
CA ARG A 86 -5.85 9.82 -7.21
C ARG A 86 -4.63 9.92 -8.12
N ASN A 87 -3.48 10.33 -7.58
CA ASN A 87 -2.24 10.42 -8.33
C ASN A 87 -1.77 9.05 -8.82
N LYS A 88 -1.85 8.01 -7.98
CA LYS A 88 -1.50 6.63 -8.37
C LYS A 88 -2.42 6.08 -9.44
N ARG A 89 -3.72 6.37 -9.38
CA ARG A 89 -4.67 6.00 -10.44
C ARG A 89 -4.33 6.65 -11.77
N LEU A 90 -3.92 7.92 -11.77
CA LEU A 90 -3.48 8.62 -12.98
C LEU A 90 -2.16 8.05 -13.52
N GLU A 91 -1.20 7.73 -12.66
CA GLU A 91 0.05 7.08 -13.04
C GLU A 91 -0.22 5.70 -13.68
N LEU A 92 -1.12 4.90 -13.10
CA LEU A 92 -1.53 3.61 -13.66
C LEU A 92 -2.17 3.77 -15.04
N ALA A 93 -3.11 4.70 -15.21
CA ALA A 93 -3.74 4.94 -16.51
C ALA A 93 -2.72 5.31 -17.61
N ARG A 94 -1.72 6.14 -17.28
CA ARG A 94 -0.63 6.50 -18.21
C ARG A 94 0.28 5.30 -18.53
N ALA A 95 0.56 4.46 -17.54
CA ALA A 95 1.36 3.25 -17.73
C ALA A 95 0.63 2.23 -18.60
N GLU A 96 -0.68 2.05 -18.40
CA GLU A 96 -1.54 1.20 -19.22
C GLU A 96 -1.60 1.69 -20.67
N GLU A 97 -1.78 2.99 -20.89
CA GLU A 97 -1.74 3.59 -22.23
C GLU A 97 -0.39 3.33 -22.91
N SER A 98 0.72 3.56 -22.19
CA SER A 98 2.07 3.31 -22.71
C SER A 98 2.30 1.82 -23.04
N ALA A 99 1.78 0.92 -22.21
CA ALA A 99 1.84 -0.52 -22.44
C ALA A 99 1.01 -0.95 -23.66
N ALA A 100 -0.16 -0.34 -23.89
CA ALA A 100 -0.99 -0.61 -25.05
C ALA A 100 -0.29 -0.19 -26.36
N LEU A 101 0.35 0.98 -26.37
CA LEU A 101 1.15 1.45 -27.52
C LEU A 101 2.34 0.51 -27.79
N ALA A 102 3.04 0.08 -26.74
CA ALA A 102 4.13 -0.89 -26.87
C ALA A 102 3.61 -2.22 -27.44
N ALA A 103 2.49 -2.73 -26.95
CA ALA A 103 1.88 -3.96 -27.46
C ALA A 103 1.51 -3.85 -28.95
N GLU A 104 1.00 -2.71 -29.41
CA GLU A 104 0.70 -2.47 -30.83
C GLU A 104 1.97 -2.51 -31.69
N SER A 105 3.07 -1.91 -31.21
CA SER A 105 4.37 -1.96 -31.91
C SER A 105 4.92 -3.40 -32.02
N VAL A 106 4.77 -4.20 -30.95
CA VAL A 106 5.17 -5.61 -30.92
C VAL A 106 4.30 -6.42 -31.90
N ALA A 107 2.99 -6.18 -31.93
CA ALA A 107 2.09 -6.87 -32.86
C ALA A 107 2.48 -6.59 -34.34
N ARG A 108 2.85 -5.35 -34.66
CA ARG A 108 3.38 -4.98 -35.99
C ARG A 108 4.67 -5.73 -36.30
N ALA A 109 5.62 -5.79 -35.36
CA ALA A 109 6.87 -6.53 -35.54
C ALA A 109 6.65 -8.05 -35.71
N LEU A 110 5.69 -8.63 -35.00
CA LEU A 110 5.35 -10.04 -35.18
C LEU A 110 4.77 -10.33 -36.57
N THR A 111 4.00 -9.40 -37.12
CA THR A 111 3.46 -9.50 -38.48
C THR A 111 4.58 -9.48 -39.52
N THR A 112 5.56 -8.57 -39.38
CA THR A 112 6.71 -8.52 -40.31
C THR A 112 7.57 -9.77 -40.22
N VAL A 113 7.80 -10.28 -39.00
CA VAL A 113 8.51 -11.56 -38.80
C VAL A 113 7.76 -12.74 -39.44
N ALA A 114 6.43 -12.79 -39.33
CA ALA A 114 5.63 -13.85 -39.96
C ALA A 114 5.75 -13.81 -41.49
N CYS A 115 5.69 -12.62 -42.11
CA CYS A 115 5.90 -12.46 -43.55
C CYS A 115 7.29 -12.93 -43.98
N ALA A 116 8.34 -12.50 -43.27
CA ALA A 116 9.72 -12.89 -43.58
C ALA A 116 9.93 -14.42 -43.44
N LYS A 117 9.32 -15.05 -42.43
CA LYS A 117 9.36 -16.51 -42.28
C LYS A 117 8.72 -17.23 -43.46
N ARG A 118 7.59 -16.74 -43.97
CA ARG A 118 6.93 -17.31 -45.15
C ARG A 118 7.84 -17.21 -46.38
N GLU A 119 8.40 -16.04 -46.64
CA GLU A 119 9.32 -15.82 -47.76
C GLU A 119 10.55 -16.72 -47.69
N LEU A 120 11.09 -16.94 -46.49
CA LEU A 120 12.21 -17.86 -46.28
C LEU A 120 11.83 -19.30 -46.67
N LEU A 121 10.64 -19.77 -46.26
CA LEU A 121 10.15 -21.10 -46.62
C LEU A 121 9.91 -21.25 -48.13
N GLU A 122 9.40 -20.21 -48.80
CA GLU A 122 9.26 -20.21 -50.26
C GLU A 122 10.61 -20.33 -50.96
N LEU A 123 11.64 -19.62 -50.46
CA LEU A 123 13.00 -19.74 -50.97
C LEU A 123 13.60 -21.12 -50.72
N GLU A 124 13.38 -21.71 -49.55
CA GLU A 124 13.81 -23.08 -49.25
C GLU A 124 13.15 -24.10 -50.17
N GLY A 125 11.84 -23.96 -50.44
CA GLY A 125 11.13 -24.79 -51.41
C GLY A 125 11.76 -24.70 -52.80
N ARG A 126 12.02 -23.50 -53.29
CA ARG A 126 12.70 -23.29 -54.59
C ARG A 126 14.09 -23.90 -54.64
N LYS A 127 14.87 -23.77 -53.55
CA LYS A 127 16.19 -24.41 -53.44
C LYS A 127 16.10 -25.93 -53.56
N GLN A 128 15.10 -26.54 -52.92
CA GLN A 128 14.87 -27.98 -53.02
C GLN A 128 14.46 -28.40 -54.44
N GLU A 129 13.63 -27.63 -55.12
CA GLU A 129 13.28 -27.90 -56.53
C GLU A 129 14.50 -27.85 -57.44
N PHE A 130 15.38 -26.87 -57.27
CA PHE A 130 16.62 -26.77 -58.03
C PHE A 130 17.52 -27.98 -57.77
N ALA A 131 17.72 -28.34 -56.50
CA ALA A 131 18.49 -29.54 -56.14
C ALA A 131 17.91 -30.82 -56.76
N ARG A 132 16.57 -30.98 -56.81
CA ARG A 132 15.92 -32.12 -57.46
C ARG A 132 16.18 -32.15 -58.97
N ARG A 133 16.15 -30.98 -59.64
CA ARG A 133 16.44 -30.87 -61.08
C ARG A 133 17.91 -31.23 -61.36
N ASP A 134 18.84 -30.67 -60.61
CA ASP A 134 20.27 -30.94 -60.77
C ASP A 134 20.57 -32.44 -60.59
N LEU A 135 19.99 -33.06 -59.56
CA LEU A 135 20.10 -34.50 -59.33
C LEU A 135 19.53 -35.33 -60.49
N ALA A 136 18.44 -34.89 -61.13
CA ALA A 136 17.86 -35.60 -62.27
C ALA A 136 18.78 -35.53 -63.50
N VAL A 137 19.43 -34.39 -63.74
CA VAL A 137 20.41 -34.23 -64.83
C VAL A 137 21.60 -35.17 -64.61
N LEU A 138 22.20 -35.16 -63.40
CA LEU A 138 23.32 -36.03 -63.07
C LEU A 138 22.97 -37.51 -63.27
N LYS A 139 21.79 -37.95 -62.83
CA LYS A 139 21.31 -39.33 -63.06
C LYS A 139 21.17 -39.67 -64.54
N TRP A 140 20.71 -38.74 -65.36
CA TRP A 140 20.60 -38.94 -66.80
C TRP A 140 21.98 -39.07 -67.46
N GLU A 141 22.95 -38.25 -67.05
CA GLU A 141 24.35 -38.33 -67.50
C GLU A 141 25.01 -39.67 -67.13
N ASP A 142 24.82 -40.14 -65.90
CA ASP A 142 25.36 -41.43 -65.45
C ASP A 142 24.77 -42.60 -66.25
N ASN A 143 23.46 -42.58 -66.50
CA ASN A 143 22.77 -43.63 -67.26
C ASN A 143 23.21 -43.65 -68.74
N SER A 144 23.46 -42.48 -69.34
CA SER A 144 23.91 -42.38 -70.74
C SER A 144 25.37 -42.73 -70.96
N ARG A 145 26.19 -42.69 -69.91
CA ARG A 145 27.59 -43.14 -69.94
C ARG A 145 27.76 -44.64 -69.66
N SER A 146 26.74 -45.29 -69.11
CA SER A 146 26.78 -46.69 -68.66
C SER A 146 26.11 -47.68 -69.62
N GLY A 147 25.53 -47.21 -70.73
CA GLY A 147 24.94 -48.00 -71.81
C GLY A 147 25.68 -47.82 -73.12
#